data_AF-A0A816YWR9-F1
#
_entry.id   AF-A0A816YWR9-F1
#
_cell.length_a   1.000
_cell.length_b   1.000
_cell.length_c   1.000
_cell.angle_alpha   90.00
_cell.angle_beta   90.00
_cell.angle_gamma   90.00
#
_symmetry.space_group_name_H-M   'P 1'
#
loop_
_entity.id
_entity.type
_entity.pdbx_description
1 polymer ?
#
loop_
_entity_poly.entity_id
_entity_poly.type
_entity_poly.pdbx_seq_one_letter_code
_entity_poly.pdbx_strand_id
1 'polypeptide(L)' 'MDITTRISLTLSLLTVLAISMSCNNVSAVSVIEPAKLPTRCFHQCGGIYDDHACFTDCIPKGYDHGMCRNGRCCCFNDN' A
#
# COMPACT_ATOMS: atom_id res chain seq x y z
N MET A 1 8.05 -35.62 -23.55
CA MET A 1 7.79 -34.92 -22.28
C MET A 1 6.74 -35.71 -21.55
N ASP A 2 7.11 -36.33 -20.43
CA ASP A 2 6.25 -37.27 -19.70
C ASP A 2 5.09 -36.58 -18.97
N ILE A 3 4.00 -37.31 -18.73
CA ILE A 3 2.81 -36.80 -18.02
C ILE A 3 3.20 -36.24 -16.64
N THR A 4 4.10 -36.93 -15.94
CA THR A 4 4.64 -36.52 -14.64
C THR A 4 5.38 -35.18 -14.72
N THR A 5 6.15 -34.96 -15.80
CA THR A 5 6.87 -33.70 -16.04
C THR A 5 5.90 -32.53 -16.28
N ARG A 6 4.80 -32.78 -17.02
CA ARG A 6 3.77 -31.76 -17.28
C ARG A 6 3.03 -31.36 -16.00
N ILE A 7 2.68 -32.34 -15.17
CA ILE A 7 2.02 -32.12 -13.88
C ILE A 7 2.95 -31.33 -12.94
N SER A 8 4.22 -31.72 -12.84
CA SER A 8 5.21 -31.02 -12.01
C SER A 8 5.41 -29.57 -12.44
N LEU A 9 5.50 -29.30 -13.74
CA LEU A 9 5.62 -27.92 -14.26
C LEU A 9 4.38 -27.08 -13.95
N THR A 10 3.20 -27.68 -14.05
CA THR A 10 1.93 -26.99 -13.81
C THR A 10 1.78 -26.66 -12.32
N LEU A 11 2.12 -27.59 -11.43
CA LEU A 11 2.16 -27.35 -9.98
C LEU A 11 3.15 -26.24 -9.62
N SER A 12 4.37 -26.29 -10.15
CA SER A 12 5.36 -25.22 -9.93
C SER A 12 4.84 -23.86 -10.40
N LEU A 13 4.21 -23.80 -11.59
CA LEU A 13 3.63 -22.55 -12.10
C LEU A 13 2.52 -22.01 -11.18
N LEU A 14 1.64 -22.90 -10.72
CA LEU A 14 0.54 -22.55 -9.81
C LEU A 14 1.06 -22.02 -8.47
N THR A 15 2.13 -22.61 -7.93
CA THR A 15 2.73 -22.12 -6.68
C THR A 15 3.32 -20.72 -6.82
N VAL A 16 4.06 -20.44 -7.91
CA VAL A 16 4.63 -19.11 -8.18
C VAL A 16 3.54 -18.06 -8.38
N LEU A 17 2.45 -18.43 -9.08
CA LEU A 17 1.31 -17.53 -9.31
C LEU A 17 0.55 -17.23 -8.01
N ALA A 18 0.34 -18.23 -7.15
CA ALA A 18 -0.29 -18.06 -5.85
C ALA A 18 0.53 -17.16 -4.91
N ILE A 19 1.86 -17.35 -4.87
CA ILE A 19 2.77 -16.48 -4.11
C ILE A 19 2.69 -15.05 -4.65
N SER A 20 2.73 -14.87 -5.98
CA SER A 20 2.61 -13.55 -6.62
C SER A 20 1.28 -12.87 -6.31
N MET A 21 0.16 -13.59 -6.30
CA MET A 21 -1.15 -13.04 -5.91
C MET A 21 -1.21 -12.70 -4.42
N SER A 22 -0.58 -13.48 -3.55
CA SER A 22 -0.54 -13.23 -2.10
C SER A 22 0.29 -11.99 -1.71
N CYS A 23 1.21 -11.56 -2.57
CA CYS A 23 2.00 -10.34 -2.38
C CYS A 23 1.36 -9.08 -2.98
N ASN A 24 0.19 -9.21 -3.61
CA ASN A 24 -0.57 -8.09 -4.10
C ASN A 24 -1.66 -7.73 -3.08
N ASN A 25 -1.28 -7.10 -1.98
CA ASN A 25 -2.14 -6.11 -1.32
C ASN A 25 -2.25 -4.85 -2.21
N VAL A 26 -2.63 -5.04 -3.47
CA VAL A 26 -3.25 -3.99 -4.26
C VAL A 26 -4.65 -3.88 -3.69
N SER A 27 -4.75 -3.11 -2.60
CA SER A 27 -5.98 -2.41 -2.32
C SER A 27 -6.24 -1.60 -3.58
N ALA A 28 -7.13 -2.09 -4.44
CA ALA A 28 -7.73 -1.25 -5.45
C ALA A 28 -8.34 -0.09 -4.66
N VAL A 29 -7.63 1.04 -4.64
CA VAL A 29 -8.25 2.32 -4.35
C VAL A 29 -9.25 2.44 -5.48
N SER A 30 -10.49 2.05 -5.18
CA SER A 30 -11.60 2.60 -5.94
C SER A 30 -11.40 4.10 -5.86
N VAL A 31 -11.32 4.72 -7.04
CA VAL A 31 -11.47 6.16 -7.20
C VAL A 31 -12.91 6.47 -6.79
N ILE A 32 -13.20 6.34 -5.49
CA ILE A 32 -14.32 7.02 -4.89
C ILE A 32 -13.73 8.40 -4.68
N GLU A 33 -14.08 9.30 -5.61
CA GLU A 33 -13.95 10.74 -5.41
C GLU A 33 -14.31 11.02 -3.94
N PRO A 34 -13.36 11.42 -3.08
CA PRO A 34 -13.71 11.71 -1.72
C PRO A 34 -14.46 13.03 -1.75
N ALA A 35 -15.78 12.92 -1.75
CA ALA A 35 -16.67 13.96 -1.32
C ALA A 35 -16.12 14.52 0.01
N LYS A 36 -15.62 15.75 -0.03
CA LYS A 36 -15.50 16.66 1.13
C LYS A 36 -15.10 15.99 2.46
N LEU A 37 -13.88 15.48 2.54
CA LEU A 37 -13.11 15.54 3.79
C LEU A 37 -11.75 16.12 3.42
N PRO A 38 -11.20 17.11 4.14
CA PRO A 38 -9.88 17.68 3.84
C PRO A 38 -8.76 16.70 4.24
N THR A 39 -8.98 15.40 4.11
CA THR A 39 -8.03 14.36 4.46
C THR A 39 -6.97 14.30 3.38
N ARG A 40 -5.92 15.10 3.57
CA ARG A 40 -4.66 15.02 2.85
C ARG A 40 -3.88 13.78 3.28
N CYS A 41 -4.52 12.62 3.15
CA CYS A 41 -3.99 11.33 3.51
C CYS A 41 -3.65 10.54 2.25
N PHE A 42 -2.38 10.22 2.06
CA PHE A 42 -1.86 9.73 0.77
C PHE A 42 -1.49 8.24 0.85
N HIS A 43 -0.32 7.98 1.44
CA HIS A 43 0.31 6.66 1.46
C HIS A 43 -0.21 5.80 2.60
N GLN A 44 -0.17 4.49 2.41
CA GLN A 44 -0.45 3.54 3.49
C GLN A 44 0.71 3.59 4.49
N CYS A 45 0.40 3.53 5.77
CA CYS A 45 1.38 3.47 6.85
C CYS A 45 1.13 2.24 7.71
N GLY A 46 2.19 1.73 8.32
CA GLY A 46 2.23 0.46 9.03
C GLY A 46 3.59 -0.22 8.91
N GLY A 47 3.99 -0.94 9.96
CA GLY A 47 5.29 -1.60 10.03
C GLY A 47 6.43 -0.58 10.12
N ILE A 48 7.30 -0.56 9.12
CA ILE A 48 8.45 0.36 9.03
C ILE A 48 8.07 1.79 8.63
N TYR A 49 6.87 1.98 8.07
CA TYR A 49 6.40 3.28 7.61
C TYR A 49 5.51 3.86 8.71
N ASP A 50 6.11 4.67 9.57
CA ASP A 50 5.53 5.19 10.81
C ASP A 50 5.24 6.70 10.72
N ASP A 51 4.90 7.31 11.86
CA ASP A 51 4.64 8.74 11.95
C ASP A 51 5.82 9.58 11.48
N HIS A 52 7.06 9.14 11.71
CA HIS A 52 8.26 9.86 11.28
C HIS A 52 8.42 9.85 9.76
N ALA A 53 8.14 8.71 9.13
CA ALA A 53 8.10 8.63 7.68
C ALA A 53 7.00 9.53 7.10
N CYS A 54 5.78 9.50 7.69
CA CYS A 54 4.70 10.39 7.29
C CYS A 54 5.06 11.87 7.43
N PHE A 55 5.69 12.27 8.54
CA PHE A 55 6.17 13.63 8.77
C PHE A 55 7.16 14.06 7.69
N THR A 56 8.18 13.25 7.44
CA THR A 56 9.24 13.52 6.45
C THR A 56 8.67 13.70 5.04
N ASP A 57 7.62 12.95 4.69
CA ASP A 57 6.92 13.05 3.41
C ASP A 57 6.03 14.30 3.30
N CYS A 58 5.52 14.81 4.42
CA CYS A 58 4.60 15.94 4.47
C CYS A 58 5.35 17.29 4.45
N ILE A 59 6.52 17.40 5.10
CA ILE A 59 7.33 18.63 5.08
C ILE A 59 7.62 19.18 3.66
N PRO A 60 8.16 18.40 2.70
CA PRO A 60 8.47 18.91 1.36
C PRO A 60 7.21 19.27 0.55
N LYS A 61 6.02 18.84 0.99
CA LYS A 61 4.74 19.19 0.39
C LYS A 61 4.12 20.45 1.00
N GLY A 62 4.80 21.10 1.95
CA GLY A 62 4.38 22.35 2.58
C GLY A 62 3.40 22.19 3.73
N TYR A 63 3.49 21.06 4.46
CA TYR A 63 2.73 20.83 5.69
C TYR A 63 3.62 20.98 6.92
N ASP A 64 3.00 21.31 8.06
CA ASP A 64 3.72 21.47 9.33
C ASP A 64 4.05 20.12 9.96
N HIS A 65 3.15 19.15 9.85
CA HIS A 65 3.42 17.79 10.31
C HIS A 65 2.63 16.71 9.53
N GLY A 66 2.99 15.45 9.77
CA GLY A 66 2.30 14.29 9.22
C GLY A 66 2.35 13.10 10.18
N MET A 67 1.29 12.30 10.21
CA MET A 67 1.22 11.10 11.07
C MET A 67 0.37 9.99 10.45
N CYS A 68 0.58 8.76 10.92
CA CYS A 68 -0.16 7.58 10.52
C CYS A 68 -1.52 7.53 11.22
N ARG A 69 -2.60 7.72 10.45
CA ARG A 69 -3.98 7.67 10.93
C ARG A 69 -4.77 6.64 10.15
N ASN A 70 -5.33 5.65 10.85
CA ASN A 70 -6.11 4.56 10.25
C ASN A 70 -5.35 3.83 9.11
N GLY A 71 -4.04 3.61 9.30
CA GLY A 71 -3.19 2.96 8.30
C GLY A 71 -2.91 3.82 7.07
N ARG A 72 -3.12 5.15 7.13
CA ARG A 72 -2.69 6.10 6.09
C ARG A 72 -1.93 7.29 6.67
N CYS A 73 -0.85 7.71 6.01
CA CYS A 73 -0.16 8.95 6.33
C CYS A 73 -1.04 10.13 5.97
N CYS A 74 -1.37 10.95 6.96
CA CYS A 74 -2.13 12.19 6.83
C CYS A 74 -1.23 13.39 7.14
N CYS A 75 -1.30 14.42 6.31
CA CYS A 75 -0.60 15.69 6.53
C CYS A 75 -1.52 16.75 7.13
N PHE A 76 -0.96 17.58 8.00
CA PHE A 76 -1.68 18.58 8.78
C PHE A 76 -0.93 19.91 8.76
N ASN A 77 -1.69 21.01 8.86
CA ASN A 77 -1.15 22.34 9.12
C ASN A 77 -1.58 22.78 10.51
N ASP A 78 -0.67 23.38 11.24
CA ASP A 78 -0.90 24.01 12.54
C ASP A 78 -1.38 25.44 12.27
N ASN A 79 -2.70 25.60 12.06
CA ASN A 79 -3.35 26.90 11.92
C ASN A 79 -4.03 27.34 13.21
#